data_AF-A0A1Q7V6L8-F1
#
_entry.id   AF-A0A1Q7V6L8-F1
#
_cell.length_a   1.000
_cell.length_b   1.000
_cell.length_c   1.000
_cell.angle_alpha   90.00
_cell.angle_beta   90.00
_cell.angle_gamma   90.00
#
_symmetry.space_group_name_H-M   'P 1'
#
loop_
_entity.id
_entity.type
_entity.pdbx_description
1 polymer ?
#
loop_
_entity_poly.entity_id
_entity_poly.type
_entity_poly.pdbx_seq_one_letter_code
_entity_poly.pdbx_strand_id
1 'polypeptide(L)'
;MIWNRLRYGIRALLGKNPAGRRLTVFPDDVFIVSYPRSGNTWIRFLVGNLLDPDSPITFANVEARVPEIYFFSDQQLLARARPRILKSHEYFDPRYKRTIYVVRDPRDVSCRVSVPEV
;
A
#
# COMPACT_ATOMS: atom_id res chain seq x y z
N MET A 1 0.59 -30.76 -7.04
CA MET A 1 -0.40 -29.74 -7.48
C MET A 1 -1.50 -29.45 -6.45
N ILE A 2 -2.04 -30.45 -5.75
CA ILE A 2 -3.11 -30.28 -4.73
C ILE A 2 -2.65 -29.56 -3.45
N TRP A 3 -1.42 -29.81 -3.02
CA TRP A 3 -0.84 -29.25 -1.79
C TRP A 3 -0.77 -27.71 -1.76
N ASN A 4 -0.53 -27.05 -2.90
CA ASN A 4 -0.48 -25.59 -2.99
C ASN A 4 -1.88 -24.96 -2.82
N ARG A 5 -2.94 -25.62 -3.31
CA ARG A 5 -4.32 -25.15 -3.15
C ARG A 5 -4.80 -25.31 -1.71
N LEU A 6 -4.42 -26.41 -1.05
CA LEU A 6 -4.74 -26.63 0.36
C LEU A 6 -4.04 -25.59 1.26
N ARG A 7 -2.74 -25.34 1.04
CA ARG A 7 -1.99 -24.30 1.77
C ARG A 7 -2.55 -22.90 1.53
N TYR A 8 -2.99 -22.59 0.31
CA TYR A 8 -3.64 -21.32 0.00
C TYR A 8 -4.99 -21.20 0.72
N GLY A 9 -5.80 -22.27 0.73
CA GLY A 9 -7.06 -22.33 1.47
C GLY A 9 -6.88 -22.12 2.97
N ILE A 10 -5.87 -22.75 3.57
CA ILE A 10 -5.51 -22.56 4.98
C ILE A 10 -5.05 -21.12 5.26
N ARG A 11 -4.23 -20.52 4.39
CA ARG A 11 -3.83 -19.10 4.54
C ARG A 11 -4.99 -18.14 4.36
N ALA A 12 -5.94 -18.46 3.48
CA ALA A 12 -7.18 -17.72 3.30
C ALA A 12 -8.07 -17.79 4.55
N LEU A 13 -8.25 -18.99 5.10
CA LEU A 13 -9.01 -19.24 6.33
C LEU A 13 -8.38 -18.57 7.56
N LEU A 14 -7.04 -18.59 7.64
CA LEU A 14 -6.28 -17.88 8.69
C LEU A 14 -6.21 -16.37 8.46
N GLY A 15 -6.89 -15.82 7.44
CA GLY A 15 -6.89 -14.39 7.16
C GLY A 15 -5.49 -13.83 6.86
N LYS A 16 -4.56 -14.66 6.36
CA LYS A 16 -3.17 -14.27 6.04
C LYS A 16 -2.98 -13.88 4.57
N ASN A 17 -4.07 -13.84 3.79
CA ASN A 17 -4.00 -13.36 2.42
C ASN A 17 -3.95 -11.84 2.41
N PRO A 18 -3.11 -11.24 1.55
CA PRO A 18 -3.13 -9.80 1.31
C PRO A 18 -4.54 -9.30 1.00
N ALA A 19 -4.91 -8.17 1.58
CA ALA A 19 -6.22 -7.57 1.37
C ALA A 19 -6.40 -7.21 -0.11
N GLY A 20 -5.41 -6.52 -0.69
CA GLY A 20 -5.49 -5.94 -2.02
C GLY A 20 -6.78 -5.16 -2.19
N ARG A 21 -7.42 -5.26 -3.35
CA ARG A 21 -8.70 -4.59 -3.63
C ARG A 21 -9.86 -5.06 -2.74
N ARG A 22 -9.75 -6.21 -2.07
CA ARG A 22 -10.81 -6.74 -1.19
C ARG A 22 -10.80 -6.14 0.21
N LEU A 23 -9.94 -5.16 0.49
CA LEU A 23 -9.92 -4.50 1.78
C LEU A 23 -11.25 -3.83 2.13
N THR A 24 -11.51 -3.77 3.43
CA THR A 24 -12.59 -2.98 4.02
C THR A 24 -12.19 -1.51 4.06
N VAL A 25 -12.97 -0.66 3.39
CA VAL A 25 -12.71 0.78 3.24
C VAL A 25 -13.64 1.59 4.13
N PHE A 26 -13.09 2.54 4.88
CA PHE A 26 -13.85 3.49 5.70
C PHE A 26 -13.88 4.89 5.06
N PRO A 27 -14.90 5.72 5.35
CA PRO A 27 -15.03 7.07 4.78
C PRO A 27 -13.92 8.06 5.16
N ASP A 28 -13.23 7.81 6.26
CA ASP A 28 -12.11 8.62 6.79
C ASP A 28 -10.74 8.16 6.30
N ASP A 29 -10.66 7.00 5.64
CA ASP A 29 -9.40 6.50 5.07
C ASP A 29 -8.91 7.44 3.95
N VAL A 30 -7.59 7.66 3.94
CA VAL A 30 -6.91 8.40 2.87
C VAL A 30 -6.06 7.43 2.06
N PHE A 31 -6.30 7.41 0.75
CA PHE A 31 -5.55 6.55 -0.16
C PHE A 31 -4.50 7.34 -0.92
N ILE A 32 -3.23 6.94 -0.80
CA ILE A 32 -2.17 7.36 -1.71
C ILE A 32 -2.18 6.38 -2.88
N VAL A 33 -2.64 6.84 -4.04
CA VAL A 33 -2.81 6.01 -5.23
C VAL A 33 -1.87 6.49 -6.31
N SER A 34 -1.15 5.57 -6.94
CA SER A 34 -0.29 5.92 -8.06
C SER A 34 0.01 4.72 -8.94
N TYR A 35 0.46 4.96 -10.17
CA TYR A 35 0.99 3.89 -11.00
C TYR A 35 2.32 3.35 -10.42
N PRO A 36 2.64 2.04 -10.53
CA PRO A 36 3.93 1.52 -10.10
C PRO A 36 5.11 2.34 -10.64
N ARG A 37 6.14 2.57 -9.81
CA ARG A 37 7.35 3.35 -10.14
C ARG A 37 7.19 4.87 -10.32
N SER A 38 6.00 5.43 -10.08
CA SER A 38 5.75 6.88 -10.21
C SER A 38 6.21 7.76 -9.02
N GLY A 39 6.87 7.20 -7.99
CA GLY A 39 7.33 7.96 -6.81
C GLY A 39 6.71 7.57 -5.46
N ASN A 40 6.18 6.35 -5.36
CA ASN A 40 5.50 5.81 -4.17
C ASN A 40 6.26 5.95 -2.85
N THR A 41 7.53 5.57 -2.84
CA THR A 41 8.34 5.65 -1.62
C THR A 41 8.51 7.09 -1.17
N TRP A 42 8.78 8.00 -2.10
CA TRP A 42 9.01 9.41 -1.79
C TRP A 42 7.77 10.07 -1.17
N ILE A 43 6.59 9.87 -1.77
CA ILE A 43 5.35 10.44 -1.20
C ILE A 43 4.99 9.83 0.16
N ARG A 44 5.23 8.53 0.37
CA ARG A 44 5.03 7.89 1.67
C ARG A 44 5.98 8.45 2.73
N PHE A 45 7.20 8.81 2.34
CA PHE A 45 8.15 9.45 3.24
C PHE A 45 7.73 10.88 3.60
N LEU A 46 7.29 11.66 2.62
CA LEU A 46 6.78 13.01 2.87
C LEU A 46 5.57 12.99 3.80
N VAL A 47 4.56 12.17 3.49
CA VAL A 47 3.35 12.06 4.31
C VAL A 47 3.70 11.50 5.70
N GLY A 48 4.58 10.49 5.78
CA GLY A 48 5.00 9.91 7.04
C GLY A 48 5.64 10.93 7.99
N ASN A 49 6.61 11.71 7.50
CA ASN A 49 7.23 12.76 8.32
C ASN A 49 6.28 13.92 8.64
N LEU A 50 5.30 14.20 7.77
CA LEU A 50 4.30 15.24 8.03
C LEU A 50 3.34 14.83 9.17
N LEU A 51 2.99 13.54 9.26
CA LEU A 51 2.09 13.02 10.28
C LEU A 51 2.73 12.95 11.67
N ASP A 52 4.03 12.64 11.73
CA ASP A 52 4.76 12.48 12.97
C ASP A 52 6.19 13.03 12.80
N PRO A 53 6.38 14.34 12.99
CA PRO A 53 7.68 15.00 12.82
C PRO A 53 8.76 14.49 13.79
N ASP A 54 8.35 14.00 14.97
CA ASP A 54 9.26 13.55 16.02
C ASP A 54 9.74 12.10 15.80
N SER A 55 9.04 11.33 14.96
CA SER A 55 9.39 9.95 14.63
C SER A 55 9.67 9.79 13.13
N PRO A 56 10.94 9.93 12.70
CA PRO A 56 11.28 9.95 11.29
C PRO A 56 10.91 8.64 10.59
N ILE A 57 10.37 8.79 9.39
CA ILE A 57 10.07 7.66 8.51
C ILE A 57 11.38 7.06 7.98
N THR A 58 11.46 5.75 7.95
CA THR A 58 12.60 4.97 7.45
C THR A 58 12.08 3.83 6.59
N PHE A 59 12.95 3.22 5.81
CA PHE A 59 12.59 2.03 5.03
C PHE A 59 12.10 0.87 5.92
N ALA A 60 12.57 0.81 7.18
CA ALA A 60 12.17 -0.22 8.13
C ALA A 60 10.75 -0.03 8.69
N ASN A 61 10.27 1.22 8.80
CA ASN A 61 8.99 1.53 9.45
C ASN A 61 7.90 2.02 8.48
N VAL A 62 8.23 2.28 7.21
CA VAL A 62 7.29 2.86 6.23
C VAL A 62 6.05 2.00 6.02
N GLU A 63 6.17 0.67 6.07
CA GLU A 63 5.03 -0.26 5.99
C GLU A 63 4.15 -0.29 7.25
N ALA A 64 4.74 0.01 8.41
CA ALA A 64 3.98 0.12 9.66
C ALA A 64 3.19 1.44 9.69
N ARG A 65 3.80 2.53 9.20
CA ARG A 65 3.20 3.88 9.22
C ARG A 65 2.21 4.14 8.10
N VAL A 66 2.60 3.86 6.85
CA VAL A 66 1.77 4.08 5.65
C VAL A 66 1.71 2.77 4.86
N PRO A 67 0.94 1.77 5.32
CA PRO A 67 0.95 0.42 4.74
C PRO A 67 0.49 0.39 3.29
N GLU A 68 1.07 -0.53 2.52
CA GLU A 68 0.48 -0.94 1.26
C GLU A 68 -0.57 -2.04 1.44
N ILE A 69 -1.67 -1.95 0.70
CA ILE A 69 -2.79 -2.91 0.77
C ILE A 69 -2.41 -4.35 0.36
N TYR A 70 -1.24 -4.54 -0.26
CA TYR A 70 -0.76 -5.83 -0.76
C TYR A 70 0.16 -6.58 0.23
N PHE A 71 0.61 -5.94 1.31
CA PHE A 71 1.51 -6.58 2.28
C PHE A 71 0.78 -7.09 3.53
N PHE A 72 -0.39 -6.54 3.81
CA PHE A 72 -1.16 -6.85 5.00
C PHE A 72 -2.50 -7.47 4.63
N SER A 73 -2.99 -8.37 5.48
CA SER A 73 -4.35 -8.85 5.37
C SER A 73 -5.37 -7.82 5.82
N ASP A 74 -6.63 -8.03 5.44
CA ASP A 74 -7.70 -7.09 5.83
C ASP A 74 -7.81 -6.97 7.35
N GLN A 75 -7.70 -8.08 8.07
CA GLN A 75 -7.70 -8.09 9.54
C GLN A 75 -6.55 -7.25 10.14
N GLN A 76 -5.35 -7.34 9.57
CA GLN A 76 -4.21 -6.54 10.03
C GLN A 76 -4.38 -5.04 9.73
N LEU A 77 -5.05 -4.70 8.63
CA LEU A 77 -5.37 -3.31 8.29
C LEU A 77 -6.53 -2.76 9.14
N LEU A 78 -7.50 -3.60 9.51
CA LEU A 78 -8.61 -3.25 10.39
C LEU A 78 -8.16 -3.00 11.83
N ALA A 79 -7.10 -3.68 12.29
CA ALA A 79 -6.54 -3.48 13.62
C ALA A 79 -5.75 -2.16 13.78
N ARG A 80 -5.57 -1.36 12.71
CA ARG A 80 -4.79 -0.12 12.76
C ARG A 80 -5.62 1.06 13.27
N ALA A 81 -4.94 1.99 13.92
CA ALA A 81 -5.53 3.24 14.37
C ALA A 81 -6.11 4.05 13.19
N ARG A 82 -7.22 4.74 13.45
CA ARG A 82 -7.92 5.59 12.47
C ARG A 82 -7.65 7.07 12.75
N PRO A 83 -7.60 7.95 11.73
CA PRO A 83 -7.76 7.64 10.31
C PRO A 83 -6.54 6.92 9.72
N ARG A 84 -6.76 5.99 8.78
CA ARG A 84 -5.68 5.23 8.14
C ARG A 84 -5.22 5.92 6.86
N ILE A 85 -3.91 5.98 6.64
CA ILE A 85 -3.34 6.35 5.35
C ILE A 85 -2.78 5.09 4.68
N LEU A 86 -3.39 4.69 3.58
CA LEU A 86 -3.11 3.45 2.88
C LEU A 86 -2.55 3.74 1.50
N LYS A 87 -1.58 2.95 1.04
CA LYS A 87 -1.06 3.05 -0.32
C LYS A 87 -1.59 1.94 -1.21
N SER A 88 -1.94 2.30 -2.45
CA SER A 88 -2.51 1.40 -3.45
C SER A 88 -1.96 1.67 -4.86
N HIS A 89 -1.93 0.61 -5.68
CA HIS A 89 -1.69 0.66 -7.13
C HIS A 89 -2.93 0.33 -7.94
N GLU A 90 -4.06 0.17 -7.26
CA GLU A 90 -5.32 -0.16 -7.91
C GLU A 90 -5.80 0.97 -8.81
N TYR A 91 -6.48 0.58 -9.88
CA TYR A 91 -7.29 1.50 -10.68
C TYR A 91 -8.45 2.07 -9.84
N PHE A 92 -9.14 3.07 -10.39
CA PHE A 92 -10.25 3.78 -9.76
C PHE A 92 -11.16 2.87 -8.93
N ASP A 93 -11.41 3.26 -7.68
CA ASP A 93 -12.33 2.59 -6.77
C ASP A 93 -13.28 3.65 -6.15
N PRO A 94 -14.59 3.58 -6.39
CA PRO A 94 -15.54 4.57 -5.90
C PRO A 94 -15.70 4.59 -4.37
N ARG A 95 -15.15 3.58 -3.68
CA ARG A 95 -15.11 3.52 -2.21
C ARG A 95 -14.06 4.47 -1.63
N TYR A 96 -13.02 4.83 -2.38
CA TYR A 96 -11.96 5.72 -1.89
C TYR A 96 -12.47 7.16 -1.87
N LYS A 97 -12.95 7.63 -0.72
CA LYS A 97 -13.54 8.97 -0.57
C LYS A 97 -12.50 10.08 -0.50
N ARG A 98 -11.29 9.78 -0.02
CA ARG A 98 -10.16 10.71 0.05
C ARG A 98 -8.97 10.07 -0.64
N THR A 99 -8.44 10.73 -1.66
CA THR A 99 -7.36 10.17 -2.46
C THR A 99 -6.33 11.22 -2.83
N ILE A 100 -5.07 10.92 -2.56
CA ILE A 100 -3.91 11.63 -3.08
C ILE A 100 -3.43 10.81 -4.28
N TYR A 101 -3.76 11.27 -5.50
CA TYR A 101 -3.36 10.61 -6.72
C TYR A 101 -2.04 11.19 -7.24
N VAL A 102 -1.01 10.36 -7.37
CA VAL A 102 0.31 10.78 -7.90
C VAL A 102 0.42 10.39 -9.36
N VAL A 103 0.55 11.42 -10.20
CA VAL A 103 0.79 11.28 -11.65
C VAL A 103 2.24 11.58 -11.94
N ARG A 104 2.85 10.76 -12.80
CA ARG A 104 4.18 11.00 -13.36
C ARG A 104 4.12 10.81 -14.87
N ASP A 105 4.95 11.55 -15.60
CA ASP A 105 5.08 11.38 -17.05
C ASP A 105 5.30 9.88 -17.38
N PRO A 106 4.47 9.29 -18.26
CA PRO A 106 4.58 7.87 -18.58
C PRO A 106 5.93 7.50 -19.20
N ARG A 107 6.59 8.43 -19.90
CA ARG A 107 7.93 8.22 -20.48
C ARG A 107 8.96 8.00 -19.39
N ASP A 108 8.92 8.81 -18.33
CA ASP A 108 9.79 8.66 -17.17
C ASP A 108 9.55 7.35 -16.41
N VAL A 109 8.29 6.92 -16.33
CA VAL A 109 7.91 5.67 -15.68
C VAL A 109 8.47 4.47 -16.46
N SER A 110 8.42 4.50 -17.79
CA SER A 110 8.94 3.44 -18.65
C SER A 110 10.47 3.40 -18.71
N CYS A 111 11.12 4.57 -18.74
CA CYS A 111 12.56 4.69 -19.01
C CYS A 111 13.45 4.51 -17.79
N ARG A 112 12.92 4.08 -16.63
CA ARG A 112 13.75 3.81 -15.46
C ARG A 112 14.71 2.66 -15.76
N VAL A 113 15.98 3.01 -15.98
CA VAL A 113 17.10 2.07 -16.16
C VAL A 113 17.08 1.10 -14.98
N SER A 114 16.91 -0.19 -15.28
CA SER A 114 17.20 -1.25 -14.34
C SER A 114 18.69 -1.18 -14.02
N VAL A 115 19.03 -0.59 -12.88
CA VAL A 115 20.39 -0.69 -12.36
C VAL A 115 20.63 -2.20 -12.16
N PRO A 116 21.62 -2.80 -12.84
CA PRO A 116 21.97 -4.19 -12.57
C PRO A 116 22.27 -4.29 -11.07
N GLU A 117 21.70 -5.29 -10.40
CA GLU A 117 22.11 -5.62 -9.03
C GLU A 117 23.64 -5.82 -9.04
N VAL A 118 24.33 -5.03 -8.23
CA VAL A 118 25.78 -5.17 -7.98
C VAL A 118 25.99 -6.29 -6.99
#